data_AF-A0A7V5DKH0-F1
#
_entry.id   AF-A0A7V5DKH0-F1
#
_cell.length_a   1.000
_cell.length_b   1.000
_cell.length_c   1.000
_cell.angle_alpha   90.00
_cell.angle_beta   90.00
_cell.angle_gamma   90.00
#
_symmetry.space_group_name_H-M   'P 1'
#
loop_
_entity.id
_entity.type
_entity.pdbx_description
1 polymer ?
#
loop_
_entity_poly.entity_id
_entity_poly.type
_entity_poly.pdbx_seq_one_letter_code
_entity_poly.pdbx_strand_id
1 'polypeptide(L)'
;MGATQSQAPGRPAFKAQTADDLRDLIGQAELIVANLRGAGPKAQTLLHLLDTIHDLVDRLEETGVDLRAEAVRIETVEGLLHSKDAILVREMRRLGGLPAVRRAVNPARSQWWWYLDELLAERRRRQLRRWLFVAGGVAAVLVILWALYHFVFPPDPKRLAAMDRASRAEELVSKGDLAGAVELYRQAAEITPDDPEMHVWVGVLEAQLGHAEESQQAFARAQQL
;
A
#
# COMPACT_ATOMS: atom_id res chain seq x y z
N MET A 1 -10.44 -3.95 -56.61
CA MET A 1 -10.32 -3.56 -55.19
C MET A 1 -11.13 -4.53 -54.36
N GLY A 2 -10.54 -5.68 -54.01
CA GLY A 2 -11.19 -6.68 -53.16
C GLY A 2 -10.82 -6.40 -51.71
N ALA A 3 -11.71 -5.77 -50.96
CA ALA A 3 -11.52 -5.59 -49.54
C ALA A 3 -11.76 -6.93 -48.84
N THR A 4 -10.63 -7.49 -48.40
CA THR A 4 -10.47 -8.54 -47.39
C THR A 4 -11.58 -8.52 -46.33
N GLN A 5 -12.47 -9.51 -46.38
CA GLN A 5 -13.24 -9.90 -45.21
C GLN A 5 -12.25 -10.39 -44.15
N SER A 6 -11.99 -9.55 -43.16
CA SER A 6 -11.32 -9.95 -41.93
C SER A 6 -12.25 -10.93 -41.21
N GLN A 7 -12.02 -12.23 -41.41
CA GLN A 7 -12.61 -13.27 -40.59
C GLN A 7 -12.11 -13.04 -39.15
N ALA A 8 -13.00 -12.60 -38.27
CA ALA A 8 -12.80 -12.69 -36.85
C ALA A 8 -12.50 -14.17 -36.49
N PRO A 9 -11.55 -14.46 -35.60
CA PRO A 9 -11.27 -15.84 -35.22
C PRO A 9 -12.51 -16.42 -34.53
N GLY A 10 -13.28 -17.21 -35.27
CA GLY A 10 -14.42 -17.96 -34.76
C GLY A 10 -13.97 -18.93 -33.66
N ARG A 11 -14.90 -19.27 -32.76
CA ARG A 11 -14.72 -20.28 -31.71
C ARG A 11 -13.98 -21.49 -32.30
N PRO A 12 -12.81 -21.90 -31.76
CA PRO A 12 -12.16 -23.10 -32.26
C PRO A 12 -13.15 -24.26 -32.20
N ALA A 13 -13.37 -24.92 -33.34
CA ALA A 13 -14.35 -25.98 -33.47
C ALA A 13 -13.84 -27.25 -32.76
N PHE A 14 -14.01 -27.31 -31.44
CA PHE A 14 -13.76 -28.52 -30.68
C PHE A 14 -14.91 -29.50 -30.96
N LYS A 15 -14.67 -30.47 -31.85
CA LYS A 15 -15.60 -31.58 -32.08
C LYS A 15 -15.47 -32.57 -30.93
N ALA A 16 -16.16 -32.31 -29.81
CA ALA A 16 -16.19 -33.19 -28.65
C ALA A 16 -17.62 -33.68 -28.42
N GLN A 17 -17.78 -35.00 -28.31
CA GLN A 17 -19.09 -35.66 -28.19
C GLN A 17 -19.13 -36.71 -27.09
N THR A 18 -17.97 -37.19 -26.62
CA THR A 18 -17.86 -38.32 -25.68
C THR A 18 -17.32 -37.90 -24.32
N ALA A 19 -17.48 -38.77 -23.31
CA ALA A 19 -16.88 -38.59 -21.99
C ALA A 19 -15.34 -38.62 -22.02
N ASP A 20 -14.74 -39.36 -22.96
CA ASP A 20 -13.29 -39.35 -23.14
C ASP A 20 -12.80 -38.02 -23.73
N ASP A 21 -13.54 -37.44 -24.69
CA ASP A 21 -13.25 -36.09 -25.18
C ASP A 21 -13.32 -35.05 -24.06
N LEU A 22 -14.29 -35.18 -23.13
CA LEU A 22 -14.40 -34.32 -21.96
C LEU A 22 -13.14 -34.41 -21.08
N ARG A 23 -12.63 -35.61 -20.83
CA ARG A 23 -11.41 -35.81 -20.03
C ARG A 23 -10.18 -35.18 -20.67
N ASP A 24 -10.07 -35.27 -22.01
CA ASP A 24 -8.99 -34.66 -22.77
C ASP A 24 -9.07 -33.13 -22.75
N LEU A 25 -10.28 -32.56 -22.90
CA LEU A 25 -10.50 -31.12 -22.80
C LEU A 25 -10.15 -30.58 -21.41
N ILE A 26 -10.58 -31.29 -20.35
CA ILE A 26 -10.22 -30.94 -18.97
C ILE A 26 -8.71 -30.99 -18.78
N GLY A 27 -8.03 -32.03 -19.27
CA GLY A 27 -6.57 -32.15 -19.20
C GLY A 27 -5.84 -31.00 -19.91
N GLN A 28 -6.34 -30.56 -21.07
CA GLN A 28 -5.80 -29.39 -21.76
C GLN A 28 -6.02 -28.09 -20.96
N ALA A 29 -7.19 -27.91 -20.37
CA ALA A 29 -7.50 -26.76 -19.53
C ALA A 29 -6.60 -26.72 -18.28
N GLU A 30 -6.41 -27.86 -17.59
CA GLU A 30 -5.50 -28.03 -16.45
C GLU A 30 -4.08 -27.58 -16.80
N LEU A 31 -3.55 -28.05 -17.94
CA LEU A 31 -2.20 -27.70 -18.39
C LEU A 31 -2.03 -26.20 -18.64
N ILE A 32 -3.01 -25.56 -19.28
CA ILE A 32 -2.97 -24.13 -19.60
C ILE A 32 -3.11 -23.29 -18.32
N VAL A 33 -4.03 -23.65 -17.42
CA VAL A 33 -4.23 -22.93 -16.15
C VAL A 33 -2.99 -23.04 -15.26
N ALA A 34 -2.36 -24.21 -15.19
CA ALA A 34 -1.11 -24.39 -14.45
C ALA A 34 -0.01 -23.44 -14.97
N ASN A 35 0.14 -23.37 -16.30
CA ASN A 35 1.16 -22.60 -17.00
C ASN A 35 0.66 -21.25 -17.56
N LEU A 36 -0.27 -20.61 -16.85
CA LEU A 36 -0.97 -19.43 -17.38
C LEU A 36 -0.07 -18.21 -17.59
N ARG A 37 0.99 -18.08 -16.80
CA ARG A 37 1.95 -16.98 -16.93
C ARG A 37 2.77 -17.17 -18.21
N GLY A 38 2.67 -16.23 -19.15
CA GLY A 38 3.32 -16.36 -20.45
C GLY A 38 2.58 -17.26 -21.43
N ALA A 39 1.34 -17.68 -21.13
CA ALA A 39 0.54 -18.50 -22.02
C ALA A 39 0.17 -17.79 -23.35
N GLY A 40 0.15 -16.45 -23.36
CA GLY A 40 -0.14 -15.66 -24.55
C GLY A 40 -1.49 -16.05 -25.18
N PRO A 41 -1.56 -16.38 -26.48
CA PRO A 41 -2.79 -16.81 -27.15
C PRO A 41 -3.49 -18.01 -26.49
N LYS A 42 -2.75 -18.89 -25.81
CA LYS A 42 -3.35 -20.05 -25.10
C LYS A 42 -4.28 -19.62 -23.96
N ALA A 43 -4.10 -18.42 -23.40
CA ALA A 43 -5.01 -17.86 -22.41
C ALA A 43 -6.42 -17.65 -22.99
N GLN A 44 -6.52 -17.26 -24.26
CA GLN A 44 -7.80 -17.17 -24.96
C GLN A 44 -8.36 -18.56 -25.27
N THR A 45 -7.51 -19.51 -25.68
CA THR A 45 -7.91 -20.90 -25.92
C THR A 45 -8.55 -21.51 -24.68
N LEU A 46 -7.99 -21.26 -23.49
CA LEU A 46 -8.54 -21.72 -22.22
C LEU A 46 -10.00 -21.28 -22.02
N LEU A 47 -10.35 -20.03 -22.35
CA LEU A 47 -11.72 -19.54 -22.18
C LEU A 47 -12.71 -20.33 -23.05
N HIS A 48 -12.32 -20.60 -24.29
CA HIS A 48 -13.14 -21.42 -25.19
C HIS A 48 -13.17 -22.90 -24.82
N LEU A 49 -12.10 -23.43 -24.21
CA LEU A 49 -12.10 -24.77 -23.64
C LEU A 49 -13.11 -24.85 -22.50
N LEU A 50 -13.15 -23.88 -21.59
CA LEU A 50 -14.14 -23.83 -20.51
C LEU A 50 -15.57 -23.76 -21.04
N ASP A 51 -15.84 -22.93 -22.06
CA ASP A 51 -17.16 -22.92 -22.71
C ASP A 51 -17.53 -24.32 -23.23
N THR A 52 -16.59 -25.01 -23.87
CA THR A 52 -16.83 -26.32 -24.49
C THR A 52 -16.99 -27.43 -23.45
N ILE A 53 -16.21 -27.38 -22.37
CA ILE A 53 -16.31 -28.31 -21.25
C ILE A 53 -17.70 -28.21 -20.61
N HIS A 54 -18.15 -27.00 -20.28
CA HIS A 54 -19.47 -26.80 -19.66
C HIS A 54 -20.61 -27.20 -20.62
N ASP A 55 -20.55 -26.77 -21.89
CA ASP A 55 -21.54 -27.18 -22.90
C ASP A 55 -21.60 -28.72 -23.08
N LEU A 56 -20.48 -29.43 -22.88
CA LEU A 56 -20.41 -30.89 -23.03
C LEU A 56 -20.88 -31.61 -21.76
N VAL A 57 -20.57 -31.08 -20.58
CA VAL A 57 -21.10 -31.58 -19.30
C VAL A 57 -22.62 -31.55 -19.33
N ASP A 58 -23.22 -30.39 -19.64
CA ASP A 58 -24.68 -30.24 -19.67
C ASP A 58 -25.34 -31.29 -20.59
N ARG A 59 -24.77 -31.50 -21.79
CA ARG A 59 -25.26 -32.51 -22.74
C ARG A 59 -25.08 -33.95 -22.25
N LEU A 60 -23.96 -34.28 -21.62
CA LEU A 60 -23.70 -35.63 -21.14
C LEU A 60 -24.53 -35.97 -19.90
N GLU A 61 -24.80 -34.98 -19.03
CA GLU A 61 -25.72 -35.13 -17.90
C GLU A 61 -27.15 -35.44 -18.37
N GLU A 62 -27.63 -34.78 -19.43
CA GLU A 62 -28.93 -35.08 -20.04
C GLU A 62 -29.03 -36.54 -20.55
N THR A 63 -27.91 -37.15 -20.95
CA THR A 63 -27.85 -38.55 -21.37
C THR A 63 -27.73 -39.56 -20.23
N GLY A 64 -27.62 -39.09 -18.98
CA GLY A 64 -27.55 -39.94 -17.77
C GLY A 64 -26.17 -40.54 -17.49
N VAL A 65 -25.10 -39.99 -18.07
CA VAL A 65 -23.72 -40.40 -17.79
C VAL A 65 -23.29 -39.89 -16.40
N ASP A 66 -22.62 -40.73 -15.60
CA ASP A 66 -22.05 -40.30 -14.31
C ASP A 66 -20.75 -39.51 -14.54
N LEU A 67 -20.77 -38.21 -14.21
CA LEU A 67 -19.67 -37.27 -14.41
C LEU A 67 -19.07 -36.76 -13.09
N ARG A 68 -19.30 -37.45 -11.96
CA ARG A 68 -18.82 -36.98 -10.64
C ARG A 68 -17.30 -36.77 -10.59
N ALA A 69 -16.52 -37.64 -11.25
CA ALA A 69 -15.07 -37.52 -11.29
C ALA A 69 -14.63 -36.30 -12.12
N GLU A 70 -15.27 -36.08 -13.26
CA GLU A 70 -15.04 -34.95 -14.16
C GLU A 70 -15.43 -33.62 -13.49
N ALA A 71 -16.54 -33.59 -12.75
CA ALA A 71 -17.00 -32.42 -12.00
C ALA A 71 -15.93 -31.92 -10.99
N VAL A 72 -15.31 -32.82 -10.22
CA VAL A 72 -14.25 -32.46 -9.28
C VAL A 72 -13.02 -31.88 -9.98
N ARG A 73 -12.66 -32.42 -11.15
CA ARG A 73 -11.54 -31.88 -11.94
C ARG A 73 -11.85 -30.51 -12.50
N ILE A 74 -13.09 -30.29 -12.96
CA ILE A 74 -13.55 -28.98 -13.44
C ILE A 74 -13.49 -27.96 -12.30
N GLU A 75 -14.01 -28.28 -11.12
CA GLU A 75 -13.94 -27.42 -9.94
C GLU A 75 -12.48 -27.07 -9.58
N THR A 76 -11.57 -28.04 -9.72
CA THR A 76 -10.13 -27.81 -9.51
C THR A 76 -9.56 -26.81 -10.52
N VAL A 77 -9.89 -26.95 -11.81
CA VAL A 77 -9.47 -26.01 -12.87
C VAL A 77 -10.01 -24.61 -12.61
N GLU A 78 -11.29 -24.50 -12.26
CA GLU A 78 -11.95 -23.24 -11.95
C GLU A 78 -11.36 -22.56 -10.71
N GLY A 79 -11.12 -23.32 -9.63
CA GLY A 79 -10.47 -22.83 -8.42
C GLY A 79 -9.05 -22.32 -8.69
N LEU A 80 -8.27 -23.07 -9.46
CA LEU A 80 -6.94 -22.63 -9.90
C LEU A 80 -7.02 -21.37 -10.77
N LEU A 81 -7.99 -21.27 -11.66
CA LEU A 81 -8.20 -20.08 -12.49
C LEU A 81 -8.59 -18.86 -11.65
N HIS A 82 -9.48 -19.02 -10.67
CA HIS A 82 -9.84 -17.97 -9.72
C HIS A 82 -8.63 -17.43 -8.97
N SER A 83 -7.72 -18.30 -8.53
CA SER A 83 -6.47 -17.88 -7.87
C SER A 83 -5.51 -17.13 -8.81
N LYS A 84 -5.65 -17.31 -10.13
CA LYS A 84 -4.81 -16.73 -11.19
C LYS A 84 -5.56 -15.69 -12.03
N ASP A 85 -6.68 -15.16 -11.56
CA ASP A 85 -7.54 -14.20 -12.28
C ASP A 85 -6.75 -13.00 -12.85
N ALA A 86 -5.89 -12.40 -12.03
CA ALA A 86 -5.06 -11.26 -12.41
C ALA A 86 -4.00 -11.62 -13.47
N ILE A 87 -3.51 -12.86 -13.48
CA ILE A 87 -2.57 -13.34 -14.49
C ILE A 87 -3.31 -13.48 -15.83
N LEU A 88 -4.47 -14.14 -15.84
CA LEU A 88 -5.29 -14.27 -17.05
C LEU A 88 -5.61 -12.91 -17.64
N VAL A 89 -6.17 -12.00 -16.83
CA VAL A 89 -6.56 -10.65 -17.28
C VAL A 89 -5.35 -9.92 -17.88
N ARG A 90 -4.16 -10.07 -17.29
CA ARG A 90 -2.92 -9.46 -17.79
C ARG A 90 -2.47 -10.08 -19.12
N GLU A 91 -2.52 -11.40 -19.27
CA GLU A 91 -2.21 -12.05 -20.56
C GLU A 91 -3.21 -11.63 -21.64
N MET A 92 -4.50 -11.61 -21.31
CA MET A 92 -5.55 -11.17 -22.24
C MET A 92 -5.39 -9.71 -22.67
N ARG A 93 -4.89 -8.80 -21.81
CA ARG A 93 -4.59 -7.42 -22.20
C ARG A 93 -3.61 -7.32 -23.36
N ARG A 94 -2.65 -8.24 -23.46
CA ARG A 94 -1.68 -8.27 -24.58
C ARG A 94 -2.37 -8.62 -25.91
N LEU A 95 -3.54 -9.23 -25.86
CA LEU A 95 -4.36 -9.65 -27.01
C LEU A 95 -5.54 -8.68 -27.27
N GLY A 96 -5.53 -7.49 -26.69
CA GLY A 96 -6.63 -6.51 -26.81
C GLY A 96 -7.66 -6.55 -25.67
N GLY A 97 -7.46 -7.43 -24.69
CA GLY A 97 -8.26 -7.51 -23.46
C GLY A 97 -9.48 -8.41 -23.56
N LEU A 98 -9.99 -8.80 -22.39
CA LEU A 98 -11.24 -9.58 -22.26
C LEU A 98 -12.44 -8.90 -22.94
N PRO A 99 -12.66 -7.57 -22.87
CA PRO A 99 -13.80 -6.92 -23.53
C PRO A 99 -13.79 -7.01 -25.05
N ALA A 100 -12.63 -7.14 -25.68
CA ALA A 100 -12.53 -7.27 -27.13
C ALA A 100 -12.95 -8.67 -27.58
N VAL A 101 -12.41 -9.71 -26.92
CA VAL A 101 -12.76 -11.10 -27.23
C VAL A 101 -14.21 -11.42 -26.83
N ARG A 102 -14.66 -10.91 -25.68
CA ARG A 102 -16.05 -11.08 -25.19
C ARG A 102 -17.08 -10.55 -26.18
N ARG A 103 -16.80 -9.46 -26.90
CA ARG A 103 -17.71 -8.91 -27.93
C ARG A 103 -17.92 -9.83 -29.11
N ALA A 104 -16.91 -10.62 -29.48
CA ALA A 104 -17.01 -11.56 -30.59
C ALA A 104 -17.83 -12.82 -30.23
N VAL A 105 -17.78 -13.24 -28.97
CA VAL A 105 -18.44 -14.47 -28.48
C VAL A 105 -19.84 -14.20 -27.94
N ASN A 106 -20.06 -13.02 -27.36
CA ASN A 106 -21.28 -12.64 -26.63
C ASN A 106 -21.72 -13.68 -25.55
N PRO A 107 -20.86 -13.98 -24.56
CA PRO A 107 -21.09 -15.03 -23.58
C PRO A 107 -22.15 -14.65 -22.54
N ALA A 108 -22.88 -15.66 -22.05
CA ALA A 108 -23.85 -15.49 -20.98
C ALA A 108 -23.17 -15.06 -19.66
N ARG A 109 -23.91 -14.38 -18.77
CA ARG A 109 -23.39 -13.94 -17.47
C ARG A 109 -22.98 -15.10 -16.54
N SER A 110 -23.52 -16.30 -16.75
CA SER A 110 -23.13 -17.54 -16.05
C SER A 110 -21.70 -17.97 -16.36
N GLN A 111 -21.17 -17.63 -17.55
CA GLN A 111 -19.80 -17.94 -17.96
C GLN A 111 -18.83 -16.90 -17.37
N TRP A 112 -18.66 -16.96 -16.05
CA TRP A 112 -17.97 -15.96 -15.24
C TRP A 112 -16.52 -15.69 -15.68
N TRP A 113 -15.86 -16.68 -16.31
CA TRP A 113 -14.47 -16.56 -16.80
C TRP A 113 -14.31 -15.46 -17.86
N TRP A 114 -15.35 -15.13 -18.62
CA TRP A 114 -15.34 -14.02 -19.57
C TRP A 114 -15.45 -12.63 -18.92
N TYR A 115 -15.81 -12.58 -17.65
CA TYR A 115 -16.04 -11.37 -16.87
C TYR A 115 -15.02 -11.18 -15.74
N LEU A 116 -13.89 -11.91 -15.81
CA LEU A 116 -12.81 -11.82 -14.84
C LEU A 116 -12.21 -10.41 -14.70
N ASP A 117 -12.23 -9.61 -15.76
CA ASP A 117 -11.81 -8.22 -15.72
C ASP A 117 -12.74 -7.35 -14.86
N GLU A 118 -14.06 -7.53 -15.01
CA GLU A 118 -15.08 -6.83 -14.22
C GLU A 118 -15.01 -7.24 -12.75
N LEU A 119 -14.92 -8.55 -12.47
CA LEU A 119 -14.81 -9.09 -11.12
C LEU A 119 -13.54 -8.60 -10.40
N LEU A 120 -12.40 -8.56 -11.10
CA LEU A 120 -11.15 -8.04 -10.54
C LEU A 120 -11.22 -6.52 -10.31
N ALA A 121 -11.87 -5.78 -11.21
CA ALA A 121 -12.06 -4.33 -11.06
C ALA A 121 -12.92 -4.01 -9.84
N GLU A 122 -13.99 -4.78 -9.59
CA GLU A 122 -14.83 -4.63 -8.39
C GLU A 122 -14.06 -4.90 -7.10
N ARG A 123 -13.29 -6.00 -7.04
CA ARG A 123 -12.43 -6.33 -5.88
C ARG A 123 -11.44 -5.20 -5.57
N ARG A 124 -10.75 -4.69 -6.60
CA ARG A 124 -9.78 -3.59 -6.46
C ARG A 124 -10.44 -2.30 -6.02
N ARG A 125 -11.60 -1.93 -6.59
CA ARG A 125 -12.33 -0.71 -6.21
C ARG A 125 -12.78 -0.73 -4.75
N ARG A 126 -13.28 -1.88 -4.26
CA ARG A 126 -13.67 -2.02 -2.85
C ARG A 126 -12.48 -1.86 -1.90
N GLN A 127 -11.34 -2.48 -2.24
CA GLN A 127 -10.11 -2.33 -1.46
C GLN A 127 -9.58 -0.89 -1.48
N LEU A 128 -9.49 -0.26 -2.65
CA LEU A 128 -9.04 1.12 -2.80
C LEU A 128 -9.89 2.09 -1.98
N ARG A 129 -11.23 1.97 -2.04
CA ARG A 129 -12.13 2.81 -1.24
C ARG A 129 -11.86 2.65 0.26
N ARG A 130 -11.70 1.41 0.74
CA ARG A 130 -11.39 1.14 2.15
C ARG A 130 -10.07 1.80 2.57
N TRP A 131 -9.02 1.69 1.76
CA TRP A 131 -7.73 2.33 2.03
C TRP A 131 -7.79 3.85 2.01
N LEU A 132 -8.57 4.45 1.10
CA LEU A 132 -8.78 5.90 1.07
C LEU A 132 -9.44 6.40 2.36
N PHE A 133 -10.44 5.69 2.88
CA PHE A 133 -11.05 6.04 4.17
C PHE A 133 -10.06 5.93 5.33
N VAL A 134 -9.27 4.87 5.39
CA VAL A 134 -8.24 4.69 6.42
C VAL A 134 -7.20 5.81 6.36
N ALA A 135 -6.68 6.11 5.17
CA ALA A 135 -5.70 7.18 4.97
C ALA A 135 -6.28 8.55 5.35
N GLY A 136 -7.53 8.83 4.99
CA GLY A 136 -8.24 10.04 5.39
C GLY A 136 -8.39 10.16 6.91
N GLY A 137 -8.72 9.07 7.59
CA GLY A 137 -8.80 9.02 9.06
C GLY A 137 -7.45 9.30 9.74
N VAL A 138 -6.37 8.68 9.25
CA VAL A 138 -5.01 8.93 9.76
C VAL A 138 -4.60 10.38 9.55
N ALA A 139 -4.84 10.94 8.36
CA ALA A 139 -4.55 12.34 8.08
C ALA A 139 -5.33 13.29 9.01
N ALA A 140 -6.61 13.01 9.27
CA ALA A 140 -7.40 13.80 10.21
C ALA A 140 -6.83 13.76 11.63
N VAL A 141 -6.41 12.59 12.13
CA VAL A 141 -5.76 12.47 13.45
C VAL A 141 -4.45 13.26 13.48
N LEU A 142 -3.62 13.19 12.44
CA LEU A 142 -2.38 13.97 12.37
C LEU A 142 -2.65 15.48 12.38
N VAL A 143 -3.68 15.95 11.67
CA VAL A 143 -4.10 17.36 11.70
C VAL A 143 -4.58 17.77 13.09
N ILE A 144 -5.34 16.92 13.78
CA ILE A 144 -5.79 17.16 15.15
C ILE A 144 -4.60 17.21 16.10
N LEU A 145 -3.65 16.28 16.01
CA LEU A 145 -2.44 16.27 16.83
C LEU A 145 -1.58 17.50 16.58
N TRP A 146 -1.40 17.88 15.31
CA TRP A 146 -0.70 19.10 14.92
C TRP A 146 -1.39 20.35 15.50
N ALA A 147 -2.72 20.42 15.42
CA ALA A 147 -3.48 21.50 16.02
C ALA A 147 -3.36 21.49 17.56
N LEU A 148 -3.44 20.32 18.21
CA LEU A 148 -3.28 20.18 19.65
C LEU A 148 -1.90 20.66 20.11
N TYR A 149 -0.84 20.27 19.40
CA TYR A 149 0.52 20.73 19.66
C TYR A 149 0.61 22.27 19.57
N HIS A 150 0.03 22.87 18.54
CA HIS A 150 0.12 24.31 18.32
C HIS A 150 -0.77 25.15 19.27
N PHE A 151 -1.99 24.69 19.57
CA PHE A 151 -2.98 25.47 20.32
C PHE A 151 -2.98 25.19 21.83
N VAL A 152 -2.71 23.96 22.26
CA VAL A 152 -2.79 23.58 23.69
C VAL A 152 -1.43 23.60 24.37
N PHE A 153 -0.35 23.34 23.62
CA PHE A 153 1.03 23.40 24.12
C PHE A 153 1.89 24.37 23.29
N PRO A 154 1.53 25.66 23.18
CA PRO A 154 2.42 26.63 22.56
C PRO A 154 3.76 26.60 23.32
N PRO A 155 4.90 26.32 22.65
CA PRO A 155 6.18 26.33 23.33
C PRO A 155 6.40 27.74 23.86
N ASP A 156 6.65 27.87 25.16
CA ASP A 156 6.80 29.18 25.78
C ASP A 156 7.93 29.94 25.07
N PRO A 157 7.62 31.04 24.36
CA PRO A 157 8.60 31.73 23.53
C PRO A 157 9.77 32.27 24.37
N LYS A 158 9.56 32.51 25.67
CA LYS A 158 10.63 32.93 26.58
C LYS A 158 11.59 31.79 26.88
N ARG A 159 11.10 30.61 27.22
CA ARG A 159 11.95 29.44 27.49
C ARG A 159 12.78 29.05 26.28
N LEU A 160 12.21 29.08 25.08
CA LEU A 160 12.95 28.83 23.84
C LEU A 160 14.08 29.85 23.62
N ALA A 161 13.82 31.13 23.87
CA ALA A 161 14.82 32.19 23.71
C ALA A 161 15.92 32.18 24.79
N ALA A 162 15.61 31.71 26.00
CA ALA A 162 16.59 31.46 27.05
C ALA A 162 17.46 30.24 26.72
N MET A 163 16.85 29.13 26.28
CA MET A 163 17.58 27.93 25.84
C MET A 163 18.54 28.21 24.67
N ASP A 164 18.14 29.00 23.66
CA ASP A 164 19.05 29.37 22.56
C ASP A 164 20.30 30.12 23.07
N ARG A 165 20.13 31.02 24.05
CA ARG A 165 21.26 31.72 24.68
C ARG A 165 22.14 30.79 25.51
N ALA A 166 21.53 29.91 26.29
CA ALA A 166 22.24 28.88 27.05
C ALA A 166 23.06 27.95 26.13
N SER A 167 22.48 27.46 25.04
CA SER A 167 23.21 26.62 24.07
C SER A 167 24.39 27.34 23.42
N ARG A 168 24.26 28.63 23.09
CA ARG A 168 25.39 29.44 22.60
C ARG A 168 26.44 29.67 23.67
N ALA A 169 26.02 29.82 24.94
CA ALA A 169 26.93 29.92 26.06
C ALA A 169 27.76 28.64 26.21
N GLU A 170 27.15 27.46 26.13
CA GLU A 170 27.86 26.16 26.13
C GLU A 170 28.89 26.04 25.00
N GLU A 171 28.57 26.57 23.82
CA GLU A 171 29.51 26.63 22.70
C GLU A 171 30.73 27.50 23.03
N LEU A 172 30.52 28.65 23.69
CA LEU A 172 31.62 29.52 24.16
C LEU A 172 32.45 28.86 25.26
N VAL A 173 31.81 28.16 26.22
CA VAL A 173 32.52 27.36 27.24
C VAL A 173 33.42 26.33 26.57
N SER A 174 32.89 25.61 25.57
CA SER A 174 33.64 24.60 24.81
C SER A 174 34.83 25.20 24.05
N LYS A 175 34.72 26.46 23.63
CA LYS A 175 35.79 27.24 22.99
C LYS A 175 36.76 27.89 24.00
N GLY A 176 36.50 27.77 25.29
CA GLY A 176 37.28 28.37 26.37
C GLY A 176 36.98 29.85 26.64
N ASP A 177 36.00 30.44 25.95
CA ASP A 177 35.55 31.80 26.20
C ASP A 177 34.52 31.83 27.35
N LEU A 178 35.03 31.67 28.56
CA LEU A 178 34.20 31.63 29.77
C LEU A 178 33.52 32.98 30.05
N ALA A 179 34.18 34.10 29.72
CA ALA A 179 33.61 35.43 29.93
C ALA A 179 32.42 35.70 29.00
N GLY A 180 32.54 35.33 27.72
CA GLY A 180 31.43 35.40 26.77
C GLY A 180 30.29 34.45 27.14
N ALA A 181 30.60 33.27 27.67
CA ALA A 181 29.59 32.33 28.14
C ALA A 181 28.79 32.86 29.35
N VAL A 182 29.45 33.48 30.33
CA VAL A 182 28.78 34.12 31.48
C VAL A 182 27.75 35.14 31.01
N GLU A 183 28.12 35.99 30.05
CA GLU A 183 27.23 37.04 29.54
C GLU A 183 25.98 36.44 28.87
N LEU A 184 26.14 35.37 28.09
CA LEU A 184 25.01 34.68 27.47
C LEU A 184 24.10 33.98 28.50
N TYR A 185 24.67 33.39 29.55
CA TYR A 185 23.87 32.81 30.64
C TYR A 185 23.15 33.87 31.49
N ARG A 186 23.73 35.05 31.69
CA ARG A 186 23.05 36.19 32.32
C ARG A 186 21.86 36.66 31.48
N GLN A 187 22.05 36.79 30.17
CA GLN A 187 20.95 37.13 29.25
C GLN A 187 19.87 36.04 29.20
N ALA A 188 20.23 34.77 29.35
CA ALA A 188 19.25 33.69 29.48
C ALA A 188 18.45 33.82 30.79
N ALA A 189 19.12 34.11 31.91
CA ALA A 189 18.50 34.35 33.21
C ALA A 189 17.56 35.58 33.21
N GLU A 190 17.82 36.60 32.40
CA GLU A 190 16.90 37.74 32.24
C GLU A 190 15.58 37.36 31.55
N ILE A 191 15.59 36.33 30.71
CA ILE A 191 14.41 35.90 29.93
C ILE A 191 13.55 34.94 30.72
N THR A 192 14.19 34.08 31.51
CA THR A 192 13.55 33.15 32.46
C THR A 192 14.09 33.40 33.88
N PRO A 193 13.67 34.49 34.55
CA PRO A 193 14.17 34.85 35.88
C PRO A 193 13.76 33.88 36.99
N ASP A 194 12.81 33.00 36.71
CA ASP A 194 12.29 31.93 37.54
C ASP A 194 13.00 30.59 37.30
N ASP A 195 13.97 30.54 36.39
CA ASP A 195 14.76 29.35 36.11
C ASP A 195 16.08 29.37 36.91
N PRO A 196 16.20 28.58 37.99
CA PRO A 196 17.42 28.54 38.80
C PRO A 196 18.62 28.00 38.02
N GLU A 197 18.40 27.20 36.96
CA GLU A 197 19.48 26.59 36.18
C GLU A 197 20.37 27.65 35.53
N MET A 198 19.79 28.73 35.01
CA MET A 198 20.56 29.82 34.40
C MET A 198 21.50 30.49 35.41
N HIS A 199 21.04 30.67 36.66
CA HIS A 199 21.84 31.25 37.73
C HIS A 199 22.92 30.30 38.27
N VAL A 200 22.67 28.99 38.27
CA VAL A 200 23.69 27.98 38.58
C VAL A 200 24.85 28.06 37.59
N TRP A 201 24.55 28.13 36.28
CA TRP A 201 25.60 28.23 35.26
C TRP A 201 26.42 29.51 35.35
N VAL A 202 25.78 30.66 35.64
CA VAL A 202 26.52 31.89 35.95
C VAL A 202 27.46 31.66 37.14
N GLY A 203 26.97 31.05 38.23
CA GLY A 203 27.78 30.76 39.41
C GLY A 203 28.99 29.85 39.13
N VAL A 204 28.79 28.80 38.33
CA VAL A 204 29.85 27.85 37.94
C VAL A 204 30.92 28.55 37.11
N LEU A 205 30.52 29.32 36.11
CA LEU A 205 31.46 29.98 35.19
C LEU A 205 32.23 31.13 35.87
N GLU A 206 31.57 31.90 36.73
CA GLU A 206 32.24 32.94 37.53
C GLU A 206 33.26 32.34 38.51
N ALA A 207 32.98 31.17 39.09
CA ALA A 207 33.95 30.45 39.91
C ALA A 207 35.18 30.02 39.09
N GLN A 208 34.98 29.56 37.84
CA GLN A 208 36.09 29.18 36.95
C GLN A 208 36.93 30.39 36.52
N LEU A 209 36.32 31.58 36.40
CA LEU A 209 37.00 32.84 36.13
C LEU A 209 37.70 33.44 37.35
N GLY A 210 37.44 32.91 38.55
CA GLY A 210 38.02 33.39 39.82
C GLY A 210 37.22 34.52 40.48
N HIS A 211 36.04 34.85 39.97
CA HIS A 211 35.13 35.87 40.50
C HIS A 211 34.25 35.27 41.63
N ALA A 212 34.86 35.04 42.79
CA ALA A 212 34.25 34.30 43.89
C ALA A 212 33.01 34.99 44.49
N GLU A 213 32.97 36.33 44.51
CA GLU A 213 31.82 37.08 45.06
C GLU A 213 30.60 36.97 44.13
N GLU A 214 30.80 37.18 42.83
CA GLU A 214 29.79 37.07 41.79
C GLU A 214 29.25 35.64 41.69
N SER A 215 30.13 34.65 41.82
CA SER A 215 29.75 33.24 41.88
C SER A 215 28.82 32.94 43.05
N GLN A 216 29.16 33.40 44.27
CA GLN A 216 28.32 33.21 45.45
C GLN A 216 26.97 33.91 45.33
N GLN A 217 26.93 35.11 44.75
CA GLN A 217 25.68 35.83 44.51
C GLN A 217 24.78 35.07 43.53
N ALA A 218 25.33 34.53 42.45
CA ALA A 218 24.59 33.75 41.47
C ALA A 218 24.04 32.45 42.07
N PHE A 219 24.83 31.72 42.87
CA PHE A 219 24.33 30.53 43.57
C PHE A 219 23.27 30.86 44.63
N ALA A 220 23.43 31.96 45.38
CA ALA A 220 22.42 32.40 46.32
C ALA A 220 21.11 32.76 45.62
N ARG A 221 21.19 33.37 44.41
CA ARG A 221 20.03 33.66 43.59
C ARG A 221 19.34 32.39 43.10
N ALA A 222 20.10 31.41 42.62
CA ALA A 222 19.57 30.10 42.22
C ALA A 222 18.85 29.38 43.36
N GLN A 223 19.35 29.48 44.59
CA GLN A 223 18.73 28.86 45.78
C GLN A 223 17.43 29.53 46.23
N GLN A 224 17.18 30.77 45.80
CA GLN A 224 15.99 31.55 46.18
C GLN A 224 14.80 31.35 45.23
N LEU A 225 15.02 30.71 44.08
CA LEU A 225 14.01 30.43 43.06
C LEU A 225 13.47 29.01 43.22
#